data_AF-A0A8J3GQN4-F1
#
_entry.id   AF-A0A8J3GQN4-F1
#
_cell.length_a   1.000
_cell.length_b   1.000
_cell.length_c   1.000
_cell.angle_alpha   90.00
_cell.angle_beta   90.00
_cell.angle_gamma   90.00
#
_symmetry.space_group_name_H-M   'P 1'
#
loop_
_entity.id
_entity.type
_entity.pdbx_description
1 polymer ?
#
loop_
_entity_poly.entity_id
_entity_poly.type
_entity_poly.pdbx_seq_one_letter_code
_entity_poly.pdbx_strand_id
1 'polypeptide(L)' 'MSVPEIRILGGKATADEIAAVTAVLTAALDELASASRRSNETGRTAWQVSQRPVRVPLAHGSWSNFPR' A
#
# COMPACT_ATOMS: atom_id res chain seq x y z
N MET A 1 -14.63 2.72 -9.19
CA MET A 1 -14.05 3.82 -8.40
C MET A 1 -15.20 4.73 -8.03
N SER A 2 -15.53 4.85 -6.74
CA SER A 2 -16.64 5.72 -6.31
C SER A 2 -16.19 7.16 -6.37
N VAL A 3 -16.92 8.01 -7.09
CA VAL A 3 -16.63 9.45 -7.14
C VAL A 3 -17.30 10.09 -5.92
N PRO A 4 -16.57 10.82 -5.07
CA PRO A 4 -17.17 11.44 -3.89
C PRO A 4 -18.13 12.56 -4.30
N GLU A 5 -19.35 12.53 -3.76
CA GLU A 5 -20.30 13.64 -3.89
C GLU A 5 -19.95 14.73 -2.88
N ILE A 6 -19.58 15.92 -3.36
CA ILE A 6 -19.22 17.06 -2.51
C ILE A 6 -20.26 18.16 -2.70
N ARG A 7 -20.87 18.61 -1.59
CA ARG A 7 -21.86 19.69 -1.58
C ARG A 7 -21.40 20.82 -0.67
N ILE A 8 -21.44 22.05 -1.19
CA ILE A 8 -21.12 23.26 -0.44
C ILE A 8 -22.43 23.83 0.11
N LEU A 9 -22.56 23.85 1.43
CA LEU A 9 -23.81 24.22 2.11
C LEU A 9 -23.93 25.71 2.41
N GLY A 10 -22.82 26.45 2.39
CA GLY A 10 -22.82 27.87 2.71
C GLY A 10 -21.52 28.57 2.34
N GLY A 11 -21.57 29.91 2.35
CA GLY A 11 -20.47 30.77 1.88
C GLY A 11 -20.48 30.98 0.36
N LYS A 12 -19.63 31.91 -0.10
CA LYS A 12 -19.36 32.13 -1.52
C LYS A 12 -17.96 31.59 -1.83
N ALA A 13 -17.85 30.27 -1.94
CA ALA A 13 -16.60 29.64 -2.34
C ALA A 13 -16.29 29.98 -3.80
N THR A 14 -15.05 30.41 -4.05
CA THR A 14 -14.53 30.64 -5.40
C THR A 14 -14.20 29.31 -6.07
N ALA A 15 -14.10 29.30 -7.40
CA ALA A 15 -13.74 28.09 -8.15
C ALA A 15 -12.39 27.50 -7.69
N ASP A 16 -11.41 28.36 -7.38
CA ASP A 16 -10.09 27.95 -6.93
C ASP A 16 -10.13 27.29 -5.55
N GLU A 17 -10.91 27.82 -4.61
CA GLU A 17 -11.09 27.21 -3.29
C GLU A 17 -11.78 25.84 -3.39
N ILE A 18 -12.77 25.71 -4.26
CA ILE A 18 -13.46 24.44 -4.51
C ILE A 18 -12.47 23.42 -5.09
N ALA A 19 -11.65 23.82 -6.06
CA ALA A 19 -10.64 22.97 -6.65
C ALA A 19 -9.59 22.52 -5.62
N ALA A 20 -9.09 23.46 -4.80
CA ALA A 20 -8.12 23.17 -3.75
C ALA A 20 -8.66 22.16 -2.73
N VAL A 21 -9.87 22.38 -2.20
CA VAL A 21 -10.50 21.48 -1.22
C VAL A 21 -10.77 20.11 -1.84
N THR A 22 -11.28 20.07 -3.07
CA THR A 22 -11.56 18.81 -3.77
C THR A 22 -10.28 18.00 -3.99
N ALA A 23 -9.19 18.66 -4.38
CA ALA A 23 -7.89 18.00 -4.58
C ALA A 23 -7.36 17.39 -3.27
N VAL A 24 -7.41 18.14 -2.17
CA VAL A 24 -6.96 17.68 -0.85
C VAL A 24 -7.81 16.50 -0.36
N LEU A 25 -9.14 16.60 -0.46
CA LEU A 25 -10.04 15.53 -0.02
C LEU A 25 -9.87 14.27 -0.87
N THR A 26 -9.71 14.40 -2.18
CA THR A 26 -9.48 13.26 -3.08
C THR A 26 -8.17 12.56 -2.75
N ALA A 27 -7.08 13.31 -2.54
CA ALA A 27 -5.79 12.74 -2.16
C ALA A 27 -5.85 11.99 -0.82
N ALA A 28 -6.51 12.56 0.19
CA ALA A 28 -6.69 11.92 1.48
C ALA A 28 -7.52 10.63 1.40
N LEU A 29 -8.58 10.62 0.59
CA LEU A 29 -9.40 9.43 0.35
C LEU A 29 -8.62 8.33 -0.38
N ASP A 30 -7.81 8.68 -1.37
CA ASP A 30 -6.97 7.73 -2.08
C ASP A 30 -5.90 7.10 -1.17
N GLU A 31 -5.31 7.89 -0.28
CA GLU A 31 -4.37 7.39 0.72
C GLU A 31 -5.06 6.40 1.67
N LEU A 32 -6.23 6.76 2.20
CA LEU A 32 -7.01 5.90 3.09
C LEU A 32 -7.42 4.59 2.41
N ALA A 33 -7.89 4.66 1.16
CA ALA A 33 -8.23 3.49 0.36
C ALA A 33 -7.00 2.59 0.12
N SER A 34 -5.83 3.20 -0.09
CA SER A 34 -4.58 2.47 -0.31
C SER A 34 -4.03 1.84 0.97
N ALA A 35 -4.19 2.49 2.13
CA ALA A 35 -3.90 1.89 3.43
C ALA A 35 -4.80 0.67 3.70
N SER A 36 -6.10 0.78 3.41
CA SER A 36 -7.06 -0.32 3.54
C SER A 36 -6.74 -1.50 2.59
N ARG A 37 -6.30 -1.22 1.37
CA ARG A 37 -5.81 -2.27 0.45
C ARG A 37 -4.58 -2.98 1.01
N ARG A 38 -3.58 -2.23 1.47
CA ARG A 38 -2.35 -2.80 2.07
C ARG A 38 -2.61 -3.64 3.31
N SER A 39 -3.56 -3.25 4.16
CA SER A 39 -3.94 -4.07 5.32
C SER A 39 -4.64 -5.37 4.91
N ASN A 40 -5.42 -5.34 3.83
CA ASN A 40 -6.09 -6.52 3.28
C ASN A 40 -5.16 -7.43 2.46
N GLU A 41 -3.97 -6.97 2.07
CA GLU A 41 -2.89 -7.80 1.51
C GLU A 41 -2.21 -8.68 2.57
N THR A 42 -2.98 -9.21 3.52
CA THR A 42 -2.53 -10.17 4.54
C THR A 42 -2.32 -11.60 3.97
N GLY A 43 -2.14 -11.71 2.66
CA GLY A 43 -1.82 -12.97 1.97
C GLY A 43 -0.36 -13.37 2.13
N ARG A 44 -0.02 -14.60 1.73
CA ARG A 44 1.38 -15.01 1.64
C ARG A 44 2.08 -14.16 0.59
N THR A 45 3.20 -13.55 0.95
CA THR A 45 4.01 -12.74 0.01
C THR A 45 4.55 -13.62 -1.12
N ALA A 46 4.86 -13.01 -2.27
CA ALA A 46 5.48 -13.73 -3.39
C ALA A 46 6.78 -14.45 -2.97
N TRP A 47 7.52 -13.88 -2.00
CA TRP A 47 8.68 -14.51 -1.39
C TRP A 47 8.31 -15.73 -0.53
N GLN A 48 7.27 -15.64 0.31
CA GLN A 48 6.78 -16.78 1.10
C GLN A 48 6.22 -17.91 0.22
N VAL A 49 5.57 -17.59 -0.90
CA VAL A 49 5.07 -18.57 -1.87
C VAL A 49 6.22 -19.25 -2.61
N SER A 50 7.32 -18.54 -2.88
CA SER A 50 8.48 -19.07 -3.60
C SER A 50 9.48 -19.84 -2.71
N GLN A 51 9.37 -19.74 -1.38
CA GLN A 51 10.16 -20.55 -0.46
C GLN A 51 9.91 -22.04 -0.70
N ARG A 52 10.99 -22.81 -0.94
CA ARG A 52 10.93 -24.27 -0.96
C ARG A 52 11.22 -24.82 0.44
N PRO A 53 10.53 -25.88 0.87
CA PRO A 53 10.85 -26.52 2.15
C PRO A 53 12.28 -27.06 2.11
N VAL A 54 13.02 -26.83 3.19
CA VAL A 54 14.34 -27.42 3.41
C VAL A 54 14.16 -28.93 3.55
N ARG A 55 14.62 -29.69 2.56
CA ARG A 55 14.46 -31.16 2.53
C ARG A 55 15.51 -31.92 3.35
N VAL A 56 16.60 -31.25 3.72
CA VAL A 56 17.73 -31.82 4.45
C VAL A 56 18.23 -30.81 5.46
N PRO A 57 18.54 -31.19 6.71
CA PRO A 57 19.11 -30.28 7.69
C PRO A 57 20.34 -29.54 7.13
N LEU A 58 20.39 -28.23 7.32
CA LEU A 58 21.53 -27.41 6.91
C LEU A 58 22.70 -27.68 7.87
N ALA A 59 23.82 -28.17 7.34
CA ALA A 59 25.04 -28.32 8.13
C ALA A 59 25.65 -26.95 8.45
N HIS A 60 25.97 -26.72 9.73
CA HIS A 60 26.68 -25.51 10.16
C HIS A 60 28.01 -25.37 9.41
N GLY A 61 28.29 -24.17 8.88
CA GLY A 61 29.55 -23.85 8.19
C GLY A 61 29.59 -24.18 6.68
N SER A 62 28.54 -24.76 6.09
CA SER A 62 28.51 -25.09 4.65
C SER A 62 28.59 -23.86 3.72
N TRP A 63 28.26 -22.66 4.21
CA TRP A 63 28.22 -21.44 3.40
C TRP A 63 29.55 -20.66 3.43
N SER A 64 30.38 -20.84 4.46
CA SER A 64 31.54 -19.97 4.70
C SER A 64 32.82 -20.37 3.97
N ASN A 65 32.77 -21.38 3.09
CA ASN A 65 33.98 -21.85 2.40
C ASN A 65 34.15 -21.12 1.05
N PHE A 66 34.87 -20.00 1.07
CA PHE A 66 35.34 -19.33 -0.15
C PHE A 66 36.77 -19.80 -0.45
N PRO A 67 37.06 -20.39 -1.62
CA PRO A 67 38.44 -20.67 -2.01
C PRO A 67 39.19 -19.34 -2.16
N ARG A 68 40.36 -19.23 -1.52
CA ARG A 68 41.30 -18.12 -1.73
C ARG A 68 42.00 -18.23 -3.07
#